data_AF-A0A529TEN2-F1
#
_entry.id   AF-A0A529TEN2-F1
#
_cell.length_a   1.000
_cell.length_b   1.000
_cell.length_c   1.000
_cell.angle_alpha   90.00
_cell.angle_beta   90.00
_cell.angle_gamma   90.00
#
_symmetry.space_group_name_H-M   'P 1'
#
loop_
_entity.id
_entity.type
_entity.pdbx_description
1 polymer ?
#
loop_
_entity_poly.entity_id
_entity_poly.type
_entity_poly.pdbx_seq_one_letter_code
_entity_poly.pdbx_strand_id
1 'polypeptide(L)' 'MLFALICKDKPGSLQLRIDTRPTHVAFLEGLNGEGKLAFAGPLLNAEGKPDGSLVVVEAP' A
#
# COMPACT_ATOMS: atom_id res chain seq x y z
N MET A 1 -10.65 0.61 -15.76
CA MET A 1 -11.43 -0.13 -14.73
C MET A 1 -10.71 -0.01 -13.38
N LEU A 2 -11.42 -0.23 -12.27
CA LEU A 2 -10.78 -0.25 -10.94
C LEU A 2 -10.26 -1.66 -10.62
N PHE A 3 -9.04 -1.73 -10.10
CA PHE A 3 -8.40 -2.97 -9.67
C PHE A 3 -7.94 -2.86 -8.22
N ALA A 4 -8.21 -3.90 -7.43
CA ALA A 4 -7.78 -3.99 -6.04
C ALA A 4 -6.53 -4.87 -5.91
N LEU A 5 -5.47 -4.29 -5.37
CA LEU A 5 -4.25 -4.99 -4.97
C LEU A 5 -4.30 -5.24 -3.47
N ILE A 6 -4.35 -6.51 -3.09
CA ILE A 6 -4.29 -6.97 -1.71
C ILE A 6 -2.94 -7.64 -1.50
N CYS A 7 -2.04 -6.95 -0.82
CA CYS A 7 -0.69 -7.43 -0.57
C CYS A 7 -0.54 -7.78 0.92
N LYS A 8 0.03 -8.94 1.23
CA LYS A 8 0.36 -9.36 2.60
C LYS A 8 1.86 -9.32 2.80
N ASP A 9 2.29 -8.75 3.92
CA ASP A 9 3.71 -8.75 4.27
C ASP A 9 4.17 -10.18 4.60
N LYS A 10 5.40 -10.51 4.21
CA LYS A 10 6.01 -11.79 4.60
C LYS A 10 6.23 -11.81 6.12
N PRO A 11 6.19 -13.01 6.76
CA PRO A 11 6.50 -13.13 8.19
C PRO A 11 7.83 -12.45 8.55
N GLY A 12 7.86 -11.72 9.66
CA GLY A 12 9.06 -11.04 10.16
C GLY A 12 9.54 -9.83 9.33
N SER A 13 8.78 -9.35 8.35
CA SER A 13 9.23 -8.30 7.41
C SER A 13 8.80 -6.86 7.78
N LEU A 14 8.40 -6.62 9.04
CA LEU A 14 7.92 -5.31 9.48
C LEU A 14 8.99 -4.21 9.33
N GLN A 15 10.26 -4.49 9.64
CA GLN A 15 11.32 -3.49 9.51
C GLN A 15 11.53 -3.08 8.05
N LEU A 16 11.58 -4.05 7.13
CA LEU A 16 11.68 -3.78 5.69
C LEU A 16 10.55 -2.87 5.22
N ARG A 17 9.32 -3.10 5.69
CA ARG A 17 8.19 -2.23 5.39
C ARG A 17 8.41 -0.81 5.90
N ILE A 18 8.85 -0.63 7.14
CA ILE A 18 9.09 0.69 7.73
C ILE A 18 10.17 1.43 6.91
N ASP A 19 11.27 0.76 6.58
CA ASP A 19 12.40 1.33 5.84
C ASP A 19 12.01 1.73 4.41
N THR A 20 11.16 0.94 3.75
CA THR A 20 10.71 1.20 2.37
C THR A 20 9.46 2.09 2.30
N ARG A 21 8.82 2.38 3.43
CA ARG A 21 7.57 3.16 3.48
C ARG A 21 7.69 4.53 2.82
N PRO A 22 8.77 5.33 3.00
CA PRO A 22 8.88 6.64 2.35
C PRO A 22 8.84 6.53 0.82
N THR A 23 9.62 5.60 0.24
CA THR A 23 9.64 5.38 -1.22
C THR A 23 8.30 4.84 -1.73
N HIS A 24 7.66 3.94 -0.98
CA HIS A 24 6.35 3.43 -1.31
C HIS A 24 5.27 4.52 -1.31
N VAL A 25 5.26 5.40 -0.31
CA VAL A 25 4.31 6.52 -0.24
C VAL A 25 4.54 7.52 -1.38
N ALA A 26 5.79 7.86 -1.68
CA ALA A 26 6.11 8.76 -2.80
C ALA A 26 5.57 8.23 -4.15
N PHE A 27 5.62 6.91 -4.36
CA PHE A 27 5.01 6.28 -5.55
C PHE A 27 3.48 6.44 -5.56
N LEU A 28 2.81 6.19 -4.42
CA LEU A 28 1.35 6.36 -4.30
C LEU A 28 0.93 7.82 -4.48
N GLU A 29 1.70 8.79 -3.95
CA GLU A 29 1.46 10.22 -4.16
C GLU A 29 1.57 10.61 -5.63
N GLY A 30 2.51 10.03 -6.37
CA GLY A 30 2.59 10.17 -7.83
C GLY A 30 1.31 9.68 -8.53
N LEU A 31 0.85 8.46 -8.20
CA LEU A 31 -0.40 7.92 -8.74
C LEU A 31 -1.62 8.77 -8.39
N ASN A 32 -1.65 9.33 -7.18
CA ASN A 32 -2.69 10.25 -6.75
C ASN A 32 -2.67 11.55 -7.55
N GLY A 33 -1.47 12.12 -7.81
CA GLY A 33 -1.30 13.29 -8.67
C GLY A 33 -1.73 13.05 -10.13
N GLU A 34 -1.60 11.83 -10.62
CA GLU A 34 -2.10 11.40 -11.93
C GLU A 34 -3.62 11.09 -11.95
N GLY A 35 -4.30 11.16 -10.80
CA GLY A 35 -5.72 10.81 -10.68
C GLY A 35 -6.01 9.30 -10.83
N LYS A 36 -4.99 8.45 -10.78
CA LYS A 36 -5.12 6.99 -10.95
C LYS A 36 -5.32 6.23 -9.63
N LEU A 37 -5.13 6.89 -8.49
CA LEU A 37 -5.31 6.25 -7.18
C LEU A 37 -6.71 6.52 -6.65
N ALA A 38 -7.53 5.47 -6.52
CA ALA A 38 -8.85 5.59 -5.92
C ALA A 38 -8.75 5.63 -4.38
N PHE A 39 -7.96 4.72 -3.79
CA PHE A 39 -7.51 4.80 -2.40
C PHE A 39 -6.33 3.86 -2.13
N ALA A 40 -5.58 4.12 -1.04
CA ALA A 40 -4.55 3.23 -0.53
C ALA A 40 -4.49 3.27 1.00
N GLY A 41 -4.24 2.12 1.63
CA GLY A 41 -4.04 2.05 3.07
C GLY A 41 -3.40 0.75 3.56
N PRO A 42 -2.80 0.75 4.76
CA PRO A 42 -2.29 -0.46 5.37
C PRO A 42 -3.43 -1.35 5.87
N LEU A 43 -3.27 -2.66 5.69
CA LEU A 43 -3.98 -3.64 6.51
C LEU A 43 -3.25 -3.77 7.84
N LEU A 44 -4.01 -3.90 8.93
CA LEU A 44 -3.48 -3.99 10.27
C LEU A 44 -3.69 -5.40 10.83
N ASN A 45 -2.73 -5.88 11.61
CA ASN A 45 -2.85 -7.10 12.40
C ASN A 45 -3.64 -6.84 13.70
N ALA A 46 -3.81 -7.89 14.52
CA ALA A 46 -4.51 -7.80 15.79
C ALA A 46 -3.85 -6.85 16.82
N GLU A 47 -2.57 -6.52 16.66
CA GLU A 47 -1.83 -5.56 17.50
C GLU A 47 -1.93 -4.12 16.97
N GLY A 48 -2.69 -3.90 15.88
CA GLY A 48 -2.76 -2.60 15.21
C GLY A 48 -1.52 -2.25 14.39
N LYS A 49 -0.59 -3.18 14.20
CA LYS A 49 0.61 -2.97 13.38
C LYS A 49 0.31 -3.28 11.92
N PRO A 50 0.94 -2.54 10.99
CA PRO A 50 0.67 -2.73 9.57
C PRO A 50 1.31 -4.05 9.10
N ASP A 51 0.51 -4.91 8.46
CA ASP A 51 0.92 -6.25 7.99
C ASP A 51 0.49 -6.60 6.55
N GLY A 52 -0.06 -5.62 5.84
CA GLY A 52 -0.26 -5.67 4.40
C GLY A 52 -0.71 -4.31 3.86
N SER A 53 -1.14 -4.29 2.61
CA SER A 53 -1.67 -3.10 1.95
C SER A 53 -2.90 -3.46 1.13
N LEU A 54 -3.88 -2.57 1.15
CA LEU A 54 -4.97 -2.53 0.20
C LEU A 54 -4.82 -1.26 -0.63
N VAL A 55 -4.68 -1.43 -1.94
CA VAL A 55 -4.53 -0.33 -2.89
C VAL A 55 -5.53 -0.54 -4.02
N VAL A 56 -6.29 0.50 -4.36
CA VAL A 56 -7.20 0.48 -5.50
C VAL A 56 -6.76 1.52 -6.50
N VAL A 57 -6.47 1.06 -7.72
CA VAL A 57 -6.00 1.89 -8.83
C VAL A 57 -6.93 1.79 -10.02
N GLU A 58 -6.99 2.86 -10.79
CA GLU A 58 -7.53 2.84 -12.14
C GLU A 58 -6.45 2.40 -13.13
N ALA A 59 -6.74 1.35 -13.90
CA ALA A 59 -5.87 0.83 -14.94
C ALA A 59 -6.68 0.41 -16.18
N PRO A 60 -6.06 0.39 -17.39
CA PRO A 60 -6.69 -0.10 -18.61
C PRO A 60 -7.00 -1.60 -18.55
#